data_AF-A0A930YZS1-F1
#
_entry.id   AF-A0A930YZS1-F1
#
_cell.length_a   1.000
_cell.length_b   1.000
_cell.length_c   1.000
_cell.angle_alpha   90.00
_cell.angle_beta   90.00
_cell.angle_gamma   90.00
#
_symmetry.space_group_name_H-M   'P 1'
#
loop_
_entity.id
_entity.type
_entity.pdbx_description
1 polymer ?
#
loop_
_entity_poly.entity_id
_entity_poly.type
_entity_poly.pdbx_seq_one_letter_code
_entity_poly.pdbx_strand_id
1 'polypeptide(L)' 'MPYVHVTIATGRSPDAKKKLMTLVSEAVSKSIDAPLENVRVWITEVPPEDMSIGGVPLDIVRAQRAAAAANDT' A
#
# COMPACT_ATOMS: atom_id res chain seq x y z
N MET A 1 -19.19 -8.26 -9.06
CA MET A 1 -19.03 -7.37 -7.89
C MET A 1 -17.59 -7.50 -7.37
N PRO A 2 -16.66 -6.62 -7.79
CA PRO A 2 -15.24 -6.75 -7.44
C PRO A 2 -14.91 -6.24 -6.03
N TYR A 3 -14.01 -6.93 -5.35
CA TYR A 3 -13.46 -6.56 -4.05
C TYR A 3 -11.94 -6.48 -4.14
N VAL A 4 -11.35 -5.43 -3.59
CA VAL A 4 -9.89 -5.28 -3.48
C VAL A 4 -9.53 -4.95 -2.04
N HIS A 5 -8.66 -5.77 -1.47
CA HIS A 5 -8.04 -5.50 -0.18
C HIS A 5 -6.61 -5.05 -0.41
N VAL A 6 -6.25 -3.88 0.14
CA VAL A 6 -4.90 -3.37 0.09
C VAL A 6 -4.28 -3.47 1.47
N THR A 7 -3.22 -4.26 1.62
CA THR A 7 -2.41 -4.30 2.84
C THR A 7 -1.16 -3.45 2.65
N ILE A 8 -0.96 -2.47 3.52
CA ILE A 8 0.21 -1.57 3.48
C ILE A 8 0.81 -1.40 4.86
N ALA A 9 2.08 -0.97 4.93
CA ALA A 9 2.65 -0.53 6.19
C ALA A 9 2.02 0.81 6.64
N THR A 10 1.96 1.04 7.97
CA THR A 10 1.53 2.33 8.53
C THR A 10 2.44 3.49 8.08
N GLY A 11 1.94 4.72 8.23
CA GLY A 11 2.69 5.95 7.98
C GLY A 11 2.31 6.71 6.71
N ARG A 12 1.26 6.29 5.98
CA ARG A 12 0.71 7.08 4.87
C ARG A 12 -0.29 8.11 5.37
N SER A 13 -0.31 9.28 4.75
CA SER A 13 -1.28 10.32 5.09
C SER A 13 -2.71 9.87 4.74
N PRO A 14 -3.74 10.41 5.42
CA PRO A 14 -5.14 10.13 5.08
C PRO A 14 -5.47 10.40 3.61
N ASP A 15 -4.95 11.49 3.03
CA ASP A 15 -5.22 11.86 1.64
C ASP A 15 -4.54 10.92 0.64
N ALA A 16 -3.35 10.42 0.94
CA ALA A 16 -2.70 9.40 0.13
C ALA A 16 -3.53 8.09 0.13
N LYS A 17 -4.09 7.69 1.27
CA LYS A 17 -4.97 6.52 1.38
C LYS A 17 -6.26 6.69 0.59
N LYS A 18 -6.92 7.87 0.67
CA LYS A 18 -8.10 8.19 -0.14
C LYS A 18 -7.78 8.13 -1.63
N LYS A 19 -6.70 8.77 -2.06
CA LYS A 19 -6.24 8.76 -3.47
C LYS A 19 -5.97 7.35 -3.96
N LEU A 20 -5.34 6.49 -3.15
CA LEU A 20 -5.10 5.09 -3.48
C LEU A 20 -6.41 4.36 -3.74
N MET A 21 -7.40 4.46 -2.85
CA MET A 21 -8.70 3.80 -3.04
C MET A 21 -9.42 4.28 -4.30
N THR A 22 -9.42 5.60 -4.57
CA THR A 22 -10.00 6.16 -5.80
C THR A 22 -9.36 5.56 -7.05
N LEU A 23 -8.03 5.59 -7.15
CA LEU A 23 -7.32 5.14 -8.34
C LEU A 23 -7.43 3.63 -8.54
N VAL A 24 -7.43 2.84 -7.46
CA VAL A 24 -7.64 1.38 -7.54
C VAL A 24 -9.05 1.07 -8.03
N SER A 25 -10.08 1.75 -7.51
CA SER A 25 -11.46 1.55 -7.96
C SER A 25 -11.62 1.83 -9.46
N GLU A 26 -11.05 2.95 -9.94
CA GLU A 26 -11.06 3.29 -11.37
C GLU A 26 -10.31 2.25 -12.22
N ALA A 27 -9.13 1.80 -11.76
CA ALA A 27 -8.34 0.81 -12.49
C ALA A 27 -9.10 -0.51 -12.64
N VAL A 28 -9.75 -0.99 -11.58
CA VAL A 28 -10.59 -2.19 -11.62
C VAL A 28 -11.76 -2.00 -12.59
N SER A 29 -12.52 -0.91 -12.45
CA SER A 29 -13.68 -0.63 -13.31
C SER A 29 -13.30 -0.63 -14.79
N LYS A 30 -12.19 0.04 -15.14
CA LYS A 30 -11.66 0.14 -16.52
C LYS A 30 -11.09 -1.17 -17.06
N SER A 31 -10.61 -2.07 -16.20
CA SER A 31 -9.90 -3.28 -16.64
C SER A 31 -10.83 -4.46 -16.94
N ILE A 32 -11.98 -4.51 -16.26
CA ILE A 32 -12.91 -5.64 -16.35
C ILE A 32 -14.36 -5.20 -16.63
N ASP A 33 -14.53 -3.97 -17.09
CA ASP A 33 -15.83 -3.35 -17.43
C ASP A 33 -16.88 -3.47 -16.31
N ALA A 34 -16.42 -3.48 -15.05
CA ALA A 34 -17.31 -3.50 -13.89
C ALA A 34 -17.83 -2.08 -13.61
N PRO A 35 -19.14 -1.88 -13.35
CA PRO A 35 -19.66 -0.58 -12.92
C PRO A 35 -18.93 -0.08 -11.69
N LEU A 36 -18.50 1.18 -11.68
CA LEU A 36 -17.62 1.75 -10.66
C LEU A 36 -18.26 1.66 -9.27
N GLU A 37 -19.58 1.91 -9.16
CA GLU A 37 -20.34 1.80 -7.91
C GLU A 37 -20.34 0.39 -7.31
N ASN A 38 -20.00 -0.63 -8.09
CA ASN A 38 -19.90 -2.01 -7.64
C ASN A 38 -18.50 -2.41 -7.14
N VAL A 39 -17.49 -1.55 -7.30
CA VAL A 39 -16.12 -1.81 -6.86
C VAL A 39 -15.95 -1.39 -5.40
N ARG A 40 -15.43 -2.31 -4.58
CA ARG A 40 -15.18 -2.06 -3.15
C ARG A 40 -13.70 -2.20 -2.86
N VAL A 41 -13.12 -1.16 -2.25
CA VAL A 41 -11.71 -1.11 -1.87
C VAL A 41 -11.59 -0.70 -0.40
N TRP A 42 -10.76 -1.40 0.37
CA TRP A 42 -10.41 -1.01 1.73
C TRP A 42 -8.93 -1.29 2.00
N ILE A 43 -8.42 -0.63 3.04
CA ILE A 43 -7.00 -0.68 3.42
C ILE A 43 -6.88 -1.29 4.82
N THR A 44 -5.95 -2.23 4.99
CA THR A 44 -5.44 -2.64 6.30
C THR A 44 -3.99 -2.16 6.44
N GLU A 45 -3.72 -1.48 7.54
CA GLU A 45 -2.38 -1.02 7.89
C GLU A 45 -1.71 -2.01 8.84
N VAL A 46 -0.43 -2.28 8.61
CA VAL A 46 0.41 -3.15 9.43
C VAL A 46 1.58 -2.33 9.96
N PRO A 47 1.89 -2.36 11.28
CA PRO A 47 3.11 -1.76 11.79
C PRO A 47 4.35 -2.32 11.05
N PRO A 48 5.37 -1.50 10.72
CA PRO A 48 6.56 -1.98 10.00
C PRO A 48 7.31 -3.12 10.71
N GLU A 49 7.25 -3.18 12.04
CA GLU A 49 7.81 -4.25 12.87
C GLU A 49 7.09 -5.61 12.69
N ASP A 50 5.82 -5.59 12.27
CA ASP A 50 4.98 -6.78 12.09
C ASP A 50 4.90 -7.25 10.62
N MET A 51 5.63 -6.60 9.71
CA MET A 51 5.71 -6.93 8.29
C MET A 51 7.16 -7.23 7.92
N SER A 52 7.42 -8.32 7.17
CA SER A 52 8.78 -8.65 6.74
C SER A 52 8.94 -8.74 5.22
N ILE A 53 10.17 -8.51 4.74
CA ILE A 53 10.59 -8.76 3.37
C ILE A 53 11.77 -9.73 3.43
N GLY A 54 11.62 -10.93 2.85
CA GLY A 54 12.68 -11.95 2.88
C GLY A 54 13.10 -12.38 4.29
N GLY A 55 12.18 -12.34 5.26
CA GLY A 55 12.45 -12.70 6.66
C GLY A 55 13.02 -11.56 7.52
N VAL A 56 13.23 -10.36 6.97
CA VAL A 56 13.69 -9.19 7.72
C VAL A 56 12.52 -8.23 7.97
N PRO A 57 12.25 -7.82 9.23
CA PRO A 57 11.23 -6.83 9.53
C PRO A 57 11.40 -5.51 8.74
N LEU A 58 10.30 -4.90 8.34
CA LEU A 58 10.30 -3.79 7.39
C LEU A 58 10.88 -2.50 8.00
N ASP A 59 10.75 -2.30 9.30
CA ASP A 59 11.46 -1.24 10.03
C ASP A 59 12.99 -1.38 9.88
N ILE A 60 13.53 -2.59 10.03
CA ILE A 60 14.96 -2.89 9.83
C ILE A 60 15.37 -2.66 8.37
N VAL A 61 14.57 -3.15 7.41
CA VAL A 61 14.84 -2.94 5.97
C VAL A 61 14.88 -1.43 5.64
N ARG A 62 13.98 -0.63 6.21
CA ARG A 62 13.95 0.82 6.01
C ARG A 62 15.18 1.50 6.60
N ALA A 63 15.58 1.13 7.81
CA ALA A 63 16.79 1.66 8.45
C ALA A 63 18.05 1.35 7.63
N GLN A 64 18.20 0.11 7.15
CA GLN A 64 19.32 -0.29 6.29
C GLN A 64 19.37 0.50 4.99
N ARG A 65 18.22 0.70 4.33
CA ARG A 65 18.13 1.50 3.09
C ARG A 65 18.48 2.97 3.33
N ALA A 66 18.04 3.55 4.44
CA ALA A 66 18.38 4.92 4.80
C ALA A 66 19.89 5.08 5.07
N ALA A 67 20.50 4.13 5.78
CA ALA A 67 21.95 4.12 6.03
C ALA A 67 22.76 3.96 4.73
N ALA A 68 22.33 3.08 3.82
CA ALA A 68 22.98 2.92 2.52
C ALA A 68 22.93 4.21 1.69
N ALA A 69 21.77 4.88 1.62
CA ALA A 69 21.62 6.14 0.89
C ALA A 69 22.49 7.29 1.46
N ALA A 70 22.75 7.29 2.77
CA ALA A 70 23.58 8.30 3.42
C ALA A 70 25.09 8.11 3.16
N ASN A 71 25.54 6.89 2.87
CA ASN A 71 26.94 6.60 2.57
C ASN A 71 27.30 6.84 1.09
N ASP A 72 26.29 6.98 0.22
CA ASP A 72 26.45 7.27 -1.21
C ASP A 72 26.45 8.79 -1.52
N THR A 73 26.40 9.66 -0.49
CA THR A 73 26.43 11.13 -0.61
C THR A 73 27.68 11.71 0.05
#